data_AF-A0A0G0QVI3-F1
#
_entry.id   AF-A0A0G0QVI3-F1
#
_cell.length_a   1.000
_cell.length_b   1.000
_cell.length_c   1.000
_cell.angle_alpha   90.00
_cell.angle_beta   90.00
_cell.angle_gamma   90.00
#
_symmetry.space_group_name_H-M   'P 1'
#
loop_
_entity.id
_entity.type
_entity.pdbx_description
1 polymer ?
#
loop_
_entity_poly.entity_id
_entity_poly.type
_entity_poly.pdbx_seq_one_letter_code
_entity_poly.pdbx_strand_id
1 'polypeptide(L)'
;MRMCAVTREKLPKKELVRLAVIEGKVVIDEKGKIRSRGLNLKPDLEVFDRLVKQNGIKRGLHVTLKAEEVEKLRKEFEEFVIGKSREKQVIRISSEKLNELLKVKNGK
;
A
#
# COMPACT_ATOMS: atom_id res chain seq x y z
N MET A 1 8.19 -0.81 -14.53
CA MET A 1 8.75 -0.51 -13.19
C MET A 1 8.38 0.92 -12.79
N ARG A 2 8.24 1.21 -11.51
CA ARG A 2 8.06 2.57 -10.96
C ARG A 2 9.01 2.77 -9.78
N MET A 3 9.33 4.02 -9.46
CA MET A 3 10.24 4.35 -8.37
C MET A 3 9.47 4.75 -7.10
N CYS A 4 9.90 4.22 -5.95
CA CYS A 4 9.44 4.71 -4.65
C CYS A 4 9.95 6.13 -4.43
N ALA A 5 9.06 7.06 -4.09
CA ALA A 5 9.38 8.47 -3.88
C ALA A 5 10.37 8.71 -2.73
N VAL A 6 10.47 7.76 -1.79
CA VAL A 6 11.25 7.91 -0.57
C VAL A 6 12.54 7.12 -0.62
N THR A 7 12.48 5.81 -0.91
CA THR A 7 13.69 4.94 -0.97
C THR A 7 14.43 5.02 -2.29
N ARG A 8 13.82 5.60 -3.34
CA ARG A 8 14.32 5.63 -4.73
C ARG A 8 14.48 4.25 -5.38
N GLU A 9 14.06 3.18 -4.73
CA GLU A 9 14.08 1.84 -5.33
C GLU A 9 13.05 1.70 -6.45
N LYS A 10 13.40 0.98 -7.52
CA LYS A 10 12.50 0.66 -8.62
C LYS A 10 11.83 -0.69 -8.37
N LEU A 11 10.50 -0.70 -8.31
CA LEU A 11 9.68 -1.89 -8.08
C LEU A 11 8.61 -2.08 -9.17
N PRO A 12 8.08 -3.30 -9.34
CA PRO A 12 6.92 -3.56 -10.19
C PRO A 12 5.69 -2.78 -9.70
N LYS A 13 4.77 -2.44 -10.62
CA LYS A 13 3.55 -1.69 -10.30
C LYS A 13 2.74 -2.36 -9.18
N LYS A 14 2.68 -3.70 -9.16
CA LYS A 14 1.89 -4.49 -8.21
C LYS A 14 2.46 -4.49 -6.78
N GLU A 15 3.72 -4.10 -6.62
CA GLU A 15 4.43 -4.08 -5.33
C GLU A 15 4.50 -2.69 -4.72
N LEU A 16 3.83 -1.71 -5.33
CA LEU A 16 3.79 -0.34 -4.86
C LEU A 16 2.34 0.04 -4.55
N VAL A 17 2.20 0.97 -3.62
CA VAL A 17 0.99 1.72 -3.38
C VAL A 17 1.17 3.13 -3.93
N ARG A 18 0.14 3.68 -4.55
CA ARG A 18 0.18 5.04 -5.09
C ARG A 18 -0.68 5.94 -4.21
N LEU A 19 -0.14 7.09 -3.82
CA LEU A 19 -0.92 8.22 -3.33
C LEU A 19 -1.30 9.11 -4.51
N ALA A 20 -2.55 9.55 -4.59
CA ALA A 20 -3.05 10.45 -5.62
C ALA A 20 -3.82 11.61 -5.01
N VAL A 21 -3.98 12.70 -5.75
CA VAL A 21 -4.80 13.85 -5.32
C VAL A 21 -6.16 13.84 -6.00
N ILE A 22 -7.23 14.02 -5.23
CA ILE A 22 -8.59 14.26 -5.74
C ILE A 22 -9.14 15.46 -4.95
N GLU A 23 -9.51 16.53 -5.64
CA GLU A 23 -10.14 17.72 -5.02
C GLU A 23 -9.36 18.26 -3.81
N GLY A 24 -8.02 18.30 -3.92
CA GLY A 24 -7.15 18.76 -2.85
C GLY A 24 -6.92 17.77 -1.71
N LYS A 25 -7.57 16.60 -1.71
CA LYS A 25 -7.35 15.52 -0.75
C LYS A 25 -6.40 14.48 -1.30
N VAL A 26 -5.60 13.89 -0.43
CA VAL A 26 -4.71 12.77 -0.78
C VAL A 26 -5.42 11.45 -0.48
N VAL A 27 -5.40 10.53 -1.43
CA VAL A 27 -6.07 9.21 -1.33
C VAL A 27 -5.16 8.07 -1.78
N ILE A 28 -5.46 6.85 -1.33
CA ILE A 28 -4.83 5.62 -1.84
C ILE A 28 -5.40 5.27 -3.22
N ASP A 29 -4.55 5.19 -4.24
CA ASP A 29 -4.88 4.81 -5.62
C ASP A 29 -4.27 3.45 -5.98
N GLU A 30 -4.85 2.37 -5.47
CA GLU A 30 -4.33 1.01 -5.67
C GLU A 30 -4.24 0.63 -7.16
N LYS A 31 -5.24 1.02 -7.94
CA LYS A 31 -5.33 0.67 -9.38
C LYS A 31 -4.41 1.56 -10.22
N GLY A 32 -4.00 2.71 -9.70
CA GLY A 32 -3.20 3.70 -10.41
C GLY A 32 -3.99 4.36 -11.54
N LYS A 33 -5.31 4.51 -11.39
CA LYS A 33 -6.22 4.99 -12.44
C LYS A 33 -6.59 6.47 -12.30
N ILE A 34 -6.33 7.08 -11.15
CA ILE A 34 -6.67 8.47 -10.89
C ILE A 34 -5.74 9.38 -11.69
N ARG A 35 -6.31 10.18 -12.61
CA ARG A 35 -5.59 11.13 -13.47
C ARG A 35 -5.23 12.40 -12.72
N SER A 36 -4.29 12.28 -11.79
CA SER A 36 -3.76 13.41 -11.01
C SER A 36 -2.29 13.21 -10.66
N ARG A 37 -1.67 14.20 -10.00
CA ARG A 37 -0.33 14.03 -9.41
C ARG A 37 -0.36 12.87 -8.42
N GLY A 38 0.72 12.09 -8.40
CA GLY A 38 0.82 10.97 -7.48
C GLY A 38 2.24 10.55 -7.14
N LEU A 39 2.39 9.93 -5.98
CA LEU A 39 3.64 9.39 -5.48
C LEU A 39 3.49 7.89 -5.32
N ASN A 40 4.48 7.11 -5.75
CA ASN A 40 4.50 5.68 -5.48
C ASN A 40 5.34 5.43 -4.22
N LEU A 41 4.86 4.56 -3.36
CA LEU A 41 5.52 4.17 -2.11
C LEU A 41 5.62 2.65 -2.04
N LYS A 42 6.66 2.17 -1.39
CA LYS A 42 6.67 0.78 -0.91
C LYS A 42 5.58 0.63 0.14
N PRO A 43 4.88 -0.52 0.20
CA PRO A 43 3.89 -0.80 1.24
C PRO A 43 4.60 -1.09 2.57
N ASP A 44 5.10 -0.03 3.20
CA ASP A 44 5.89 -0.04 4.43
C ASP A 44 5.58 1.24 5.22
N LEU A 45 5.22 1.08 6.49
CA LEU A 45 4.85 2.20 7.36
C LEU A 45 6.01 3.16 7.60
N GLU A 46 7.25 2.65 7.70
CA GLU A 46 8.42 3.51 7.89
C GLU A 46 8.64 4.42 6.67
N VAL A 47 8.33 3.90 5.47
CA VAL A 47 8.37 4.68 4.22
C VAL A 47 7.33 5.80 4.22
N PHE A 48 6.13 5.54 4.73
CA PHE A 48 5.10 6.57 4.87
C PHE A 48 5.50 7.64 5.91
N ASP A 49 5.93 7.21 7.09
CA ASP A 49 6.30 8.12 8.19
C ASP A 49 7.46 9.02 7.77
N ARG A 50 8.44 8.48 7.04
CA ARG A 50 9.54 9.25 6.47
C ARG A 50 9.07 10.22 5.37
N LEU A 51 8.09 9.86 4.55
CA LEU A 51 7.50 10.78 3.56
C LEU A 51 6.89 12.00 4.26
N VAL A 52 6.13 11.78 5.33
CA VAL A 52 5.50 12.86 6.11
C VAL A 52 6.56 13.75 6.74
N LYS A 53 7.53 13.16 7.46
CA LYS A 53 8.62 13.89 8.13
C LYS A 53 9.43 14.78 7.19
N GLN A 54 9.58 14.37 5.93
CA GLN A 54 10.32 15.12 4.90
C GLN A 54 9.44 16.10 4.10
N ASN A 55 8.21 16.40 4.54
CA ASN A 55 7.23 17.19 3.79
C ASN A 55 7.04 16.70 2.34
N GLY A 56 7.18 15.38 2.13
CA GLY A 56 7.16 14.78 0.80
C GLY A 56 5.79 14.85 0.13
N ILE A 57 4.71 14.80 0.92
CA ILE A 57 3.34 15.01 0.42
C ILE A 57 3.20 16.41 -0.18
N LYS A 58 3.61 17.46 0.55
CA LYS A 58 3.56 18.84 0.05
C LYS A 58 4.42 19.02 -1.19
N ARG A 59 5.66 18.52 -1.20
CA ARG A 59 6.57 18.67 -2.35
C ARG A 59 6.12 17.89 -3.58
N GLY A 60 5.63 16.66 -3.40
CA GLY A 60 5.30 15.78 -4.51
C GLY A 60 3.87 15.90 -5.03
N LEU A 61 2.91 16.21 -4.14
CA LEU A 61 1.50 16.29 -4.46
C LEU A 61 0.96 17.73 -4.49
N HIS A 62 1.72 18.70 -3.97
CA HIS A 62 1.31 20.11 -3.80
C HIS A 62 0.04 20.26 -2.93
N VAL A 63 -0.08 19.40 -1.93
CA VAL A 63 -1.16 19.43 -0.93
C VAL A 63 -0.54 19.58 0.44
N THR A 64 -1.09 20.49 1.25
CA THR A 64 -0.75 20.59 2.67
C THR A 64 -1.86 19.92 3.46
N LEU A 65 -1.51 18.91 4.25
CA LEU A 65 -2.45 18.18 5.09
C LEU A 65 -2.33 18.65 6.53
N LYS A 66 -3.46 18.73 7.23
CA LYS A 66 -3.51 18.87 8.69
C LYS A 66 -3.11 17.56 9.35
N ALA A 67 -2.76 17.61 10.64
CA ALA A 67 -2.36 16.43 11.40
C ALA A 67 -3.42 15.31 11.36
N GLU A 68 -4.69 15.66 11.49
CA GLU A 68 -5.83 14.72 11.41
C GLU A 68 -5.93 14.03 10.05
N GLU A 69 -5.68 14.76 8.96
CA GLU A 69 -5.71 14.21 7.60
C GLU A 69 -4.52 13.28 7.34
N VAL A 70 -3.35 13.61 7.89
CA VAL A 70 -2.17 12.74 7.86
C VAL A 70 -2.44 11.44 8.62
N GLU A 71 -2.99 11.53 9.82
CA GLU A 71 -3.32 10.38 10.66
C GLU A 71 -4.34 9.47 9.97
N LYS A 72 -5.40 10.05 9.37
CA LYS A 72 -6.38 9.29 8.59
C LYS A 72 -5.72 8.57 7.41
N LEU A 73 -4.91 9.29 6.63
CA LEU A 73 -4.21 8.70 5.48
C LEU A 73 -3.24 7.59 5.91
N ARG A 74 -2.59 7.74 7.07
CA ARG A 74 -1.69 6.73 7.64
C ARG A 74 -2.44 5.43 7.95
N LYS A 75 -3.63 5.52 8.55
CA LYS A 75 -4.48 4.34 8.84
C LYS A 75 -4.91 3.63 7.56
N GLU A 76 -5.38 4.38 6.55
CA GLU A 76 -5.73 3.80 5.24
C GLU A 76 -4.53 3.11 4.58
N PHE A 77 -3.35 3.70 4.71
CA PHE A 77 -2.10 3.12 4.22
C PHE A 77 -1.73 1.83 4.98
N GLU A 78 -1.85 1.82 6.30
CA GLU A 78 -1.61 0.64 7.15
C GLU A 78 -2.52 -0.53 6.79
N GLU A 79 -3.82 -0.26 6.61
CA GLU A 79 -4.79 -1.27 6.15
C GLU A 79 -4.39 -1.86 4.79
N PHE A 80 -3.93 -1.03 3.85
CA PHE A 80 -3.41 -1.50 2.57
C PHE A 80 -2.18 -2.40 2.73
N VAL A 81 -1.22 -2.03 3.59
CA VAL A 81 -0.01 -2.82 3.86
C VAL A 81 -0.35 -4.20 4.43
N ILE A 82 -1.28 -4.23 5.40
CA ILE A 82 -1.79 -5.47 5.99
C ILE A 82 -2.47 -6.32 4.91
N GLY A 83 -3.33 -5.72 4.09
CA GLY A 83 -4.01 -6.40 2.98
C GLY A 83 -3.04 -7.03 1.99
N LYS A 84 -1.97 -6.31 1.61
CA LYS A 84 -0.92 -6.84 0.72
C LYS A 84 -0.13 -8.00 1.32
N SER A 85 0.14 -7.94 2.62
CA SER A 85 0.84 -9.02 3.34
C SER A 85 0.00 -10.30 3.36
N ARG A 86 -1.33 -10.17 3.57
CA ARG A 86 -2.27 -11.29 3.48
C ARG A 86 -2.32 -11.87 2.06
N GLU A 87 -2.42 -11.05 1.02
CA GLU A 87 -2.44 -11.49 -0.38
C GLU A 87 -1.20 -12.36 -0.72
N LYS A 88 -0.01 -11.98 -0.23
CA LYS A 88 1.23 -12.76 -0.41
C LYS A 88 1.23 -14.10 0.33
N GLN A 89 0.52 -14.21 1.44
CA GLN A 89 0.43 -15.44 2.23
C GLN A 89 -0.60 -16.44 1.68
N VAL A 90 -1.48 -16.03 0.77
CA VAL A 90 -2.46 -16.94 0.15
C VAL A 90 -1.73 -17.88 -0.81
N ILE A 91 -1.51 -19.11 -0.35
CA ILE A 91 -1.00 -20.21 -1.18
C ILE A 91 -2.18 -20.77 -1.99
N ARG A 92 -2.06 -20.82 -3.32
CA ARG A 92 -2.98 -21.61 -4.15
C ARG A 92 -2.63 -23.08 -4.01
N ILE A 93 -3.51 -23.84 -3.38
CA ILE A 93 -3.40 -25.30 -3.28
C ILE A 93 -4.49 -25.95 -4.13
N SER A 94 -4.22 -27.15 -4.65
CA SER A 94 -5.23 -27.90 -5.39
C SER A 94 -6.35 -28.37 -4.45
N SER A 95 -7.53 -28.63 -5.01
CA SER A 95 -8.67 -29.15 -4.26
C SER A 95 -8.33 -30.46 -3.54
N GLU A 96 -7.53 -31.32 -4.17
CA GLU A 96 -7.07 -32.59 -3.58
C GLU A 96 -6.14 -32.35 -2.38
N LYS A 97 -5.17 -31.44 -2.54
CA LYS A 97 -4.22 -31.04 -1.49
C LYS A 97 -4.93 -30.41 -0.29
N LEU A 98 -5.96 -29.61 -0.54
CA LEU A 98 -6.79 -29.01 0.51
C LEU A 98 -7.56 -30.09 1.28
N ASN A 99 -8.19 -31.02 0.56
CA ASN A 99 -8.93 -32.12 1.18
C ASN A 99 -8.02 -33.04 2.01
N GLU A 100 -6.79 -33.30 1.56
CA GLU A 100 -5.78 -34.04 2.32
C GLU A 100 -5.42 -33.35 3.64
N LEU A 101 -5.13 -32.04 3.61
CA LEU A 101 -4.79 -31.26 4.82
C LEU A 101 -5.96 -31.15 5.82
N LEU A 102 -7.19 -31.08 5.34
CA LEU A 102 -8.38 -31.05 6.20
C LEU A 102 -8.66 -32.41 6.86
N LYS A 103 -8.41 -33.52 6.15
CA LYS A 103 -8.51 -34.87 6.71
C LYS A 103 -7.52 -35.09 7.86
N VAL A 104 -6.30 -34.53 7.78
CA VAL A 104 -5.32 -34.59 8.88
C VAL A 104 -5.79 -33.83 10.13
N LYS A 105 -6.57 -32.75 9.97
CA LYS A 105 -7.09 -31.98 11.12
C LYS A 105 -8.24 -32.65 11.86
N ASN A 106 -8.99 -33.53 11.21
CA ASN A 106 -10.14 -34.23 11.79
C ASN A 106 -9.78 -35.64 12.31
N GLY A 107 -8.49 -36.01 12.30
CA GLY A 107 -7.96 -37.29 12.79
C GLY A 107 -7.18 -37.16 14.11
N LYS A 108 -7.65 -36.32 15.04
CA LYS A 108 -7.27 -36.37 16.45
C LYS A 108 -8.50 -36.70 17.29
#